data_AF-A0A077LH07-F1
#
_entry.id   AF-A0A077LH07-F1
#
_cell.length_a   1.000
_cell.length_b   1.000
_cell.length_c   1.000
_cell.angle_alpha   90.00
_cell.angle_beta   90.00
_cell.angle_gamma   90.00
#
_symmetry.space_group_name_H-M   'P 1'
#
loop_
_entity.id
_entity.type
_entity.pdbx_description
1 polymer ?
#
loop_
_entity_poly.entity_id
_entity_poly.type
_entity_poly.pdbx_seq_one_letter_code
_entity_poly.pdbx_strand_id
1 'polypeptide(L)'
;MKHARGLTLIELLVALALTAVLGVVLAALVNGWSKVRERLGEASEQPQVLEFCLALERRFDSLIVRQLYEQRLPLPLYALDWQPAANQLDWVALSAWPEAGAASRQERQRLLYEQRERRLSVATSQDLYAVAAPRWQRREQLEGVDRVQWSFYQGNRWLAFPSSVAASPTRGVRLAFDYQGSPYVCTFNLADLTP
;
A
#
# COMPACT_ATOMS: atom_id res chain seq x y z
N MET A 1 -66.60 -37.58 -18.34
CA MET A 1 -66.91 -36.15 -18.54
C MET A 1 -65.69 -35.35 -18.11
N LYS A 2 -65.00 -34.68 -19.05
CA LYS A 2 -63.75 -33.94 -18.78
C LYS A 2 -64.07 -32.44 -18.68
N HIS A 3 -63.80 -31.82 -17.54
CA HIS A 3 -63.96 -30.38 -17.36
C HIS A 3 -62.79 -29.65 -18.00
N ALA A 4 -63.04 -28.97 -19.12
CA ALA A 4 -62.16 -27.93 -19.63
C ALA A 4 -62.46 -26.64 -18.84
N ARG A 5 -61.67 -26.37 -17.80
CA ARG A 5 -61.64 -25.06 -17.14
C ARG A 5 -60.95 -24.09 -18.10
N GLY A 6 -61.69 -23.12 -18.63
CA GLY A 6 -61.11 -22.00 -19.37
C GLY A 6 -60.22 -21.20 -18.43
N LEU A 7 -58.93 -21.05 -18.78
CA LEU A 7 -58.03 -20.16 -18.07
C LEU A 7 -58.66 -18.77 -18.06
N THR A 8 -58.84 -18.21 -16.87
CA THR A 8 -59.34 -16.85 -16.73
C THR A 8 -58.27 -15.87 -17.21
N LEU A 9 -58.68 -14.77 -17.83
CA LEU A 9 -57.78 -13.74 -18.37
C LEU A 9 -56.78 -13.21 -17.31
N ILE A 10 -57.22 -13.23 -16.04
CA ILE A 10 -56.42 -12.87 -14.87
C ILE A 10 -55.29 -13.87 -14.62
N GLU A 11 -55.55 -15.16 -14.73
CA GLU A 11 -54.58 -16.24 -14.50
C GLU A 11 -53.43 -16.19 -15.52
N LEU A 12 -53.76 -15.82 -16.76
CA LEU A 12 -52.80 -15.64 -17.84
C LEU A 12 -51.93 -14.38 -17.66
N LEU A 13 -52.54 -13.29 -17.19
CA LEU A 13 -51.81 -12.07 -16.80
C LEU A 13 -50.85 -12.30 -15.63
N VAL A 14 -51.29 -13.06 -14.61
CA VAL A 14 -50.47 -13.39 -13.44
C VAL A 14 -49.30 -14.29 -13.84
N ALA A 15 -49.51 -15.28 -14.71
CA ALA A 15 -48.44 -16.13 -15.21
C ALA A 15 -47.37 -15.33 -16.00
N LEU A 16 -47.80 -14.38 -16.82
CA LEU A 16 -46.91 -13.48 -17.56
C LEU A 16 -46.12 -12.56 -16.63
N ALA A 17 -46.78 -11.96 -15.64
CA ALA A 17 -46.12 -11.12 -14.64
C ALA A 17 -45.07 -11.90 -13.84
N LEU A 18 -45.39 -13.12 -13.39
CA LEU A 18 -44.46 -13.98 -12.67
C LEU A 18 -43.25 -14.37 -13.54
N THR A 19 -43.47 -14.68 -14.81
CA THR A 19 -42.39 -15.04 -15.74
C THR A 19 -41.46 -13.84 -15.99
N ALA A 20 -42.03 -12.64 -16.14
CA ALA A 20 -41.24 -11.41 -16.29
C ALA A 20 -40.39 -11.12 -15.05
N VAL A 21 -40.96 -11.26 -13.85
CA VAL A 21 -40.23 -11.07 -12.58
C VAL A 21 -39.09 -12.10 -12.46
N LEU A 22 -39.35 -13.37 -12.76
CA LEU A 22 -38.30 -14.40 -12.77
C LEU A 22 -37.17 -14.06 -13.75
N GLY A 23 -37.50 -13.57 -14.94
CA GLY A 23 -36.51 -13.16 -15.94
C GLY A 23 -35.61 -12.02 -15.45
N VAL A 24 -36.19 -11.02 -14.78
CA VAL A 24 -35.44 -9.89 -14.20
C VAL A 24 -34.51 -10.37 -13.08
N VAL A 25 -34.99 -11.26 -12.20
CA VAL A 25 -34.18 -11.82 -11.10
C VAL A 25 -33.01 -12.64 -11.66
N LEU A 26 -33.25 -13.49 -12.66
CA LEU A 26 -32.20 -14.26 -13.33
C LEU A 26 -31.17 -13.36 -14.01
N ALA A 27 -31.60 -12.31 -14.71
CA ALA A 27 -30.69 -11.36 -15.34
C ALA A 27 -29.84 -10.61 -14.31
N ALA A 28 -30.43 -10.21 -13.18
CA ALA A 28 -29.71 -9.58 -12.07
C ALA A 28 -28.65 -10.50 -11.45
N LEU A 29 -28.96 -11.80 -11.31
CA LEU A 29 -28.01 -12.80 -10.80
C LEU A 29 -26.85 -13.05 -11.77
N VAL A 30 -27.13 -13.16 -13.09
CA VAL A 30 -26.10 -13.32 -14.12
C VAL A 30 -25.18 -12.10 -14.18
N ASN A 31 -25.74 -10.90 -14.13
CA ASN A 31 -24.96 -9.66 -14.10
C ASN A 31 -24.14 -9.51 -12.81
N GLY A 32 -24.72 -9.89 -11.67
CA GLY A 32 -24.00 -9.93 -10.39
C GLY A 32 -22.82 -10.89 -10.42
N TRP A 33 -23.01 -12.09 -10.98
CA TRP A 33 -21.98 -13.11 -11.10
C TRP A 33 -20.86 -12.72 -12.06
N SER A 34 -21.20 -12.11 -13.21
CA SER A 34 -20.21 -11.57 -14.15
C SER A 34 -19.32 -10.52 -13.48
N LYS A 35 -19.92 -9.58 -12.73
CA LYS A 35 -19.21 -8.52 -12.02
C LYS A 35 -18.32 -9.04 -10.89
N VAL A 36 -18.71 -10.13 -10.25
CA VAL A 36 -17.87 -10.82 -9.24
C VAL A 36 -16.71 -11.55 -9.91
N ARG A 37 -16.95 -12.23 -11.05
CA ARG A 37 -15.91 -12.92 -11.80
C ARG A 37 -14.88 -11.96 -12.40
N GLU A 38 -15.30 -10.81 -12.88
CA GLU A 38 -14.41 -9.74 -13.39
C GLU A 38 -13.49 -9.22 -12.27
N ARG A 39 -14.06 -8.97 -11.08
CA ARG A 39 -13.28 -8.62 -9.88
C ARG A 39 -12.32 -9.69 -9.39
N LEU A 40 -12.67 -10.97 -9.57
CA LEU A 40 -11.82 -12.10 -9.19
C LEU A 40 -10.78 -12.44 -10.26
N GLY A 41 -11.06 -12.13 -11.53
CA GLY A 41 -10.16 -12.34 -12.67
C GLY A 41 -9.04 -11.31 -12.76
N GLU A 42 -9.31 -10.04 -12.41
CA GLU A 42 -8.28 -8.98 -12.29
C GLU A 42 -7.37 -9.16 -11.07
N ALA A 43 -7.80 -9.91 -10.06
CA ALA A 43 -7.01 -10.22 -8.87
C ALA A 43 -5.89 -11.25 -9.12
N SER A 44 -5.78 -11.79 -10.35
CA SER A 44 -4.73 -12.73 -10.72
C SER A 44 -3.49 -11.99 -11.22
N GLU A 45 -2.48 -11.92 -10.34
CA GLU A 45 -1.06 -11.73 -10.66
C GLU A 45 -0.64 -10.35 -11.21
N GLN A 46 -0.59 -9.35 -10.31
CA GLN A 46 0.34 -8.23 -10.49
C GLN A 46 1.59 -8.47 -9.63
N PRO A 47 2.55 -9.30 -10.10
CA PRO A 47 3.75 -9.64 -9.35
C PRO A 47 4.54 -8.40 -8.93
N GLN A 48 4.51 -7.32 -9.71
CA GLN A 48 5.20 -6.07 -9.41
C GLN A 48 4.77 -5.42 -8.09
N VAL A 49 3.46 -5.44 -7.77
CA VAL A 49 2.95 -4.87 -6.52
C VAL A 49 3.42 -5.70 -5.33
N LEU A 50 3.33 -7.03 -5.44
CA LEU A 50 3.79 -7.95 -4.42
C LEU A 50 5.30 -7.83 -4.21
N GLU A 51 6.09 -7.84 -5.28
CA GLU A 51 7.54 -7.67 -5.27
C GLU A 51 7.95 -6.36 -4.61
N PHE A 52 7.29 -5.25 -4.96
CA PHE A 52 7.51 -3.95 -4.34
C PHE A 52 7.26 -3.99 -2.83
N CYS A 53 6.13 -4.57 -2.41
CA CYS A 53 5.79 -4.63 -0.99
C CYS A 53 6.71 -5.57 -0.20
N LEU A 54 7.08 -6.72 -0.75
CA LEU A 54 8.07 -7.61 -0.13
C LEU A 54 9.47 -6.96 -0.05
N ALA A 55 9.86 -6.18 -1.06
CA ALA A 55 11.12 -5.46 -1.05
C ALA A 55 11.13 -4.35 0.01
N LEU A 56 9.99 -3.70 0.23
CA LEU A 56 9.82 -2.68 1.26
C LEU A 56 9.78 -3.31 2.67
N GLU A 57 9.10 -4.44 2.84
CA GLU A 57 9.08 -5.21 4.10
C GLU A 57 10.49 -5.54 4.57
N ARG A 58 11.31 -6.14 3.69
CA ARG A 58 12.72 -6.47 4.01
C ARG A 58 13.56 -5.27 4.47
N ARG A 59 13.22 -4.05 4.03
CA ARG A 59 13.93 -2.81 4.42
C ARG A 59 13.41 -2.20 5.71
N PHE A 60 12.15 -2.46 6.06
CA PHE A 60 11.62 -2.11 7.37
C PHE A 60 12.07 -3.10 8.45
N ASP A 61 12.26 -4.38 8.11
CA ASP A 61 12.78 -5.40 9.03
C ASP A 61 14.19 -5.08 9.55
N SER A 62 14.99 -4.36 8.76
CA SER A 62 16.34 -3.95 9.14
C SER A 62 16.45 -2.49 9.59
N LEU A 63 15.32 -1.85 9.91
CA LEU A 63 15.27 -0.46 10.39
C LEU A 63 16.00 -0.31 11.73
N ILE A 64 16.75 0.79 11.87
CA ILE A 64 17.47 1.15 13.10
C ILE A 64 17.28 2.63 13.44
N VAL A 65 17.39 2.96 14.73
CA VAL A 65 17.45 4.35 15.19
C VAL A 65 18.90 4.83 15.10
N ARG A 66 19.15 5.89 14.31
CA ARG A 66 20.51 6.41 14.09
C ARG A 66 20.51 7.95 14.09
N GLN A 67 21.40 8.53 14.89
CA GLN A 67 21.68 9.96 14.86
C GLN A 67 22.34 10.34 13.53
N LEU A 68 21.69 11.22 12.79
CA LEU A 68 22.22 11.83 11.56
C LEU A 68 22.80 13.21 11.86
N TYR A 69 23.74 13.65 11.03
CA TYR A 69 24.38 14.95 11.17
C TYR A 69 24.40 15.68 9.84
N GLU A 70 24.18 16.99 9.88
CA GLU A 70 24.29 17.89 8.75
C GLU A 70 25.20 19.06 9.13
N GLN A 71 26.26 19.30 8.35
CA GLN A 71 27.25 20.36 8.65
C GLN A 71 27.78 20.30 10.10
N ARG A 72 27.96 19.08 10.64
CA ARG A 72 28.36 18.78 12.03
C ARG A 72 27.30 19.09 13.10
N LEU A 73 26.09 19.48 12.72
CA LEU A 73 24.96 19.64 13.63
C LEU A 73 24.13 18.35 13.67
N PRO A 74 23.73 17.86 14.86
CA PRO A 74 22.84 16.72 14.95
C PRO A 74 21.45 17.09 14.44
N LEU A 75 20.89 16.25 13.57
CA LEU A 75 19.49 16.36 13.17
C LEU A 75 18.56 15.79 14.26
N PRO A 76 17.27 16.16 14.26
CA PRO A 76 16.29 15.51 15.12
C PRO A 76 16.33 13.98 14.96
N LEU A 77 16.38 13.26 16.08
CA LEU A 77 16.46 11.80 16.09
C LEU A 77 15.06 11.21 15.92
N TYR A 78 14.73 10.79 14.70
CA TYR A 78 13.50 10.06 14.38
C TYR A 78 13.83 8.66 13.85
N ALA A 79 13.06 7.66 14.25
CA ALA A 79 13.11 6.33 13.62
C ALA A 79 12.57 6.37 12.18
N LEU A 80 11.56 7.21 11.97
CA LEU A 80 10.89 7.46 10.69
C LEU A 80 10.77 8.97 10.50
N ASP A 81 11.43 9.50 9.49
CA ASP A 81 11.35 10.90 9.10
C ASP A 81 10.27 11.08 8.02
N TRP A 82 9.08 11.50 8.46
CA TRP A 82 7.91 11.65 7.60
C TRP A 82 7.73 13.10 7.16
N GLN A 83 7.74 13.31 5.83
CA GLN A 83 7.63 14.61 5.18
C GLN A 83 6.35 14.66 4.33
N PRO A 84 5.20 15.05 4.90
CA PRO A 84 3.89 14.96 4.24
C PRO A 84 3.79 15.84 3.00
N ALA A 85 4.40 17.02 3.01
CA ALA A 85 4.40 17.93 1.87
C ALA A 85 5.13 17.35 0.64
N ALA A 86 6.10 16.47 0.87
CA ALA A 86 6.87 15.80 -0.18
C ALA A 86 6.35 14.39 -0.50
N ASN A 87 5.33 13.89 0.22
CA ASN A 87 4.93 12.47 0.21
C ASN A 87 6.12 11.51 0.34
N GLN A 88 7.01 11.83 1.30
CA GLN A 88 8.28 11.16 1.45
C GLN A 88 8.45 10.63 2.87
N LEU A 89 8.91 9.39 2.97
CA LEU A 89 9.31 8.76 4.21
C LEU A 89 10.78 8.37 4.11
N ASP A 90 11.62 8.92 4.98
CA ASP A 90 13.04 8.58 5.09
C ASP A 90 13.28 7.78 6.39
N TRP A 91 14.19 6.81 6.36
CA TRP A 91 14.65 6.09 7.55
C TRP A 91 16.08 5.57 7.36
N VAL A 92 16.66 4.99 8.41
CA VAL A 92 17.96 4.32 8.33
C VAL A 92 17.75 2.83 8.54
N ALA A 93 18.41 2.03 7.71
CA ALA A 93 18.35 0.58 7.79
C ALA A 93 19.74 -0.04 7.64
N LEU A 94 19.89 -1.27 8.13
CA LEU A 94 21.05 -2.09 7.84
C LEU A 94 20.87 -2.77 6.47
N SER A 95 21.84 -2.57 5.59
CA SER A 95 21.98 -3.30 4.35
C SER A 95 22.52 -4.71 4.64
N ALA A 96 21.88 -5.72 4.04
CA ALA A 96 22.33 -7.10 4.11
C ALA A 96 23.70 -7.30 3.42
N TRP A 97 23.97 -6.52 2.36
CA TRP A 97 25.18 -6.62 1.55
C TRP A 97 25.67 -5.21 1.19
N PRO A 98 26.74 -4.71 1.84
CA PRO A 98 27.32 -3.43 1.47
C PRO A 98 27.89 -3.50 0.04
N GLU A 99 27.74 -2.42 -0.75
CA GLU A 99 28.40 -2.34 -2.06
C GLU A 99 29.92 -2.42 -1.91
N ALA A 100 30.62 -2.95 -2.91
CA ALA A 100 32.07 -3.08 -2.86
C ALA A 100 32.73 -1.68 -2.69
N GLY A 101 33.41 -1.48 -1.56
CA GLY A 101 34.01 -0.19 -1.19
C GLY A 101 33.18 0.66 -0.21
N ALA A 102 31.98 0.20 0.19
CA ALA A 102 31.18 0.87 1.20
C ALA A 102 31.81 0.73 2.60
N ALA A 103 32.04 1.87 3.27
CA ALA A 103 32.63 1.91 4.60
C ALA A 103 31.66 1.50 5.74
N SER A 104 30.36 1.39 5.44
CA SER A 104 29.32 1.09 6.43
C SER A 104 28.23 0.22 5.82
N ARG A 105 27.62 -0.64 6.65
CA ARG A 105 26.39 -1.38 6.30
C ARG A 105 25.12 -0.55 6.53
N GLN A 106 25.23 0.65 7.09
CA GLN A 106 24.09 1.52 7.32
C GLN A 106 23.78 2.32 6.07
N GLU A 107 22.52 2.32 5.67
CA GLU A 107 22.04 3.06 4.51
C GLU A 107 20.81 3.88 4.90
N ARG A 108 20.75 5.11 4.38
CA ARG A 108 19.50 5.86 4.33
C ARG A 108 18.59 5.18 3.32
N GLN A 109 17.34 5.10 3.66
CA GLN A 109 16.25 4.63 2.81
C GLN A 109 15.32 5.82 2.57
N ARG A 110 14.76 5.89 1.37
CA ARG A 110 13.76 6.88 0.99
C ARG A 110 12.66 6.18 0.23
N LEU A 111 11.44 6.39 0.68
CA LEU A 111 10.24 6.00 -0.03
C LEU A 111 9.50 7.26 -0.43
N LEU A 112 9.34 7.46 -1.74
CA LEU A 112 8.83 8.69 -2.31
C LEU A 112 7.68 8.40 -3.26
N TYR A 113 6.59 9.14 -3.11
CA TYR A 113 5.51 9.18 -4.09
C TYR A 113 5.56 10.47 -4.92
N GLU A 114 5.78 10.31 -6.21
CA GLU A 114 5.85 11.35 -7.22
C GLU A 114 4.51 11.41 -7.97
N GLN A 115 3.62 12.32 -7.55
CA GLN A 115 2.25 12.37 -8.06
C GLN A 115 2.18 12.71 -9.56
N ARG A 116 3.07 13.58 -10.07
CA ARG A 116 3.07 13.98 -11.50
C ARG A 116 3.47 12.81 -12.39
N GLU A 117 4.45 12.04 -11.94
CA GLU A 117 5.00 10.86 -12.61
C GLU A 117 4.15 9.60 -12.35
N ARG A 118 3.15 9.68 -11.45
CA ARG A 118 2.36 8.53 -10.96
C ARG A 118 3.27 7.38 -10.53
N ARG A 119 4.31 7.69 -9.76
CA ARG A 119 5.37 6.73 -9.41
C ARG A 119 5.60 6.67 -7.91
N LEU A 120 5.68 5.45 -7.39
CA LEU A 120 6.15 5.16 -6.05
C LEU A 120 7.53 4.53 -6.15
N SER A 121 8.53 5.06 -5.45
CA SER A 121 9.91 4.58 -5.56
C SER A 121 10.60 4.43 -4.23
N VAL A 122 11.48 3.43 -4.14
CA VAL A 122 12.40 3.23 -3.02
C VAL A 122 13.81 3.52 -3.52
N ALA A 123 14.53 4.38 -2.81
CA ALA A 123 15.92 4.67 -3.06
C ALA A 123 16.76 4.47 -1.79
N THR A 124 18.04 4.17 -1.96
CA THR A 124 19.00 4.06 -0.85
C THR A 124 20.19 4.98 -1.05
N SER A 125 20.84 5.36 0.05
CA SER A 125 22.08 6.12 0.02
C SER A 125 23.00 5.70 1.16
N GLN A 126 24.25 5.43 0.84
CA GLN A 126 25.31 5.17 1.83
C GLN A 126 25.86 6.47 2.44
N ASP A 127 25.48 7.63 1.90
CA ASP A 127 25.91 8.93 2.38
C ASP A 127 25.12 9.35 3.64
N LEU A 128 25.49 8.81 4.80
CA LEU A 128 24.85 9.15 6.08
C LEU A 128 25.11 10.60 6.52
N TYR A 129 26.24 11.19 6.09
CA TYR A 129 26.71 12.49 6.55
C TYR A 129 26.58 13.61 5.50
N ALA A 130 26.24 13.28 4.25
CA ALA A 130 25.98 14.27 3.20
C ALA A 130 24.46 14.53 3.09
N VAL A 131 23.83 15.03 4.16
CA VAL A 131 22.36 15.08 4.25
C VAL A 131 21.71 16.02 3.23
N ALA A 132 22.40 17.12 2.85
CA ALA A 132 21.90 18.09 1.89
C ALA A 132 21.86 17.59 0.43
N ALA A 133 22.77 16.67 0.06
CA ALA A 133 22.88 16.14 -1.30
C ALA A 133 23.32 14.66 -1.31
N PRO A 134 22.59 13.76 -0.61
CA PRO A 134 22.90 12.35 -0.61
C PRO A 134 22.75 11.81 -2.05
N ARG A 135 23.67 10.96 -2.46
CA ARG A 135 23.54 10.27 -3.75
C ARG A 135 22.55 9.13 -3.56
N TRP A 136 21.33 9.35 -4.03
CA TRP A 136 20.26 8.35 -4.02
C TRP A 136 20.41 7.40 -5.19
N GLN A 137 20.45 6.11 -4.91
CA GLN A 137 20.36 5.03 -5.87
C GLN A 137 18.95 4.42 -5.79
N ARG A 138 18.18 4.51 -6.87
CA ARG A 138 16.87 3.87 -6.94
C ARG A 138 17.03 2.35 -6.90
N ARG A 139 16.24 1.67 -6.06
CA ARG A 139 16.25 0.21 -5.92
C ARG A 139 14.99 -0.42 -6.46
N GLU A 140 13.84 0.09 -6.05
CA GLU A 140 12.53 -0.39 -6.47
C GLU A 140 11.70 0.76 -7.02
N GLN A 141 10.83 0.49 -7.98
CA GLN A 141 9.83 1.44 -8.43
C GLN A 141 8.55 0.75 -8.88
N LEU A 142 7.45 1.45 -8.71
CA LEU A 142 6.12 1.06 -9.15
C LEU A 142 5.50 2.24 -9.90
N GLU A 143 5.28 2.07 -11.20
CA GLU A 143 4.73 3.11 -12.10
C GLU A 143 3.23 2.92 -12.32
N GLY A 144 2.47 4.00 -12.52
CA GLY A 144 1.01 3.92 -12.64
C GLY A 144 0.28 3.91 -11.30
N VAL A 145 0.91 4.48 -10.26
CA VAL A 145 0.32 4.70 -8.94
C VAL A 145 -0.41 6.05 -8.92
N ASP A 146 -1.73 6.00 -8.76
CA ASP A 146 -2.62 7.15 -8.88
C ASP A 146 -2.75 7.97 -7.61
N ARG A 147 -2.68 7.30 -6.47
CA ARG A 147 -2.86 7.91 -5.16
C ARG A 147 -2.13 7.07 -4.13
N VAL A 148 -1.61 7.73 -3.10
CA VAL A 148 -0.93 7.11 -1.98
C VAL A 148 -1.43 7.70 -0.66
N GLN A 149 -1.63 6.85 0.33
CA GLN A 149 -1.93 7.21 1.70
C GLN A 149 -1.02 6.46 2.67
N TRP A 150 -0.41 7.22 3.57
CA TRP A 150 0.45 6.74 4.64
C TRP A 150 -0.35 6.66 5.94
N SER A 151 -0.09 5.61 6.73
CA SER A 151 -0.59 5.54 8.11
C SER A 151 0.41 4.83 9.00
N PHE A 152 0.46 5.23 10.26
CA PHE A 152 1.45 4.79 11.23
C PHE A 152 0.74 4.24 12.46
N TYR A 153 1.09 3.02 12.87
CA TYR A 153 0.46 2.35 14.01
C TYR A 153 1.17 2.71 15.30
N GLN A 154 0.46 3.34 16.23
CA GLN A 154 0.97 3.70 17.55
C GLN A 154 -0.17 3.70 18.58
N GLY A 155 0.10 3.26 19.81
CA GLY A 155 -0.89 3.30 20.89
C GLY A 155 -2.25 2.68 20.51
N ASN A 156 -2.22 1.54 19.80
CA ASN A 156 -3.40 0.80 19.33
C ASN A 156 -4.28 1.49 18.27
N ARG A 157 -3.75 2.47 17.54
CA ARG A 157 -4.46 3.20 16.48
C ARG A 157 -3.57 3.52 15.29
N TRP A 158 -4.18 3.69 14.12
CA TRP A 158 -3.53 4.19 12.91
C TRP A 158 -3.65 5.71 12.85
N LEU A 159 -2.53 6.42 12.71
CA LEU A 159 -2.45 7.88 12.60
C LEU A 159 -1.77 8.30 11.30
N ALA A 160 -1.91 9.57 10.91
CA ALA A 160 -1.31 10.13 9.70
C ALA A 160 0.18 10.52 9.85
N PHE A 161 0.73 10.43 11.06
CA PHE A 161 2.12 10.80 11.37
C PHE A 161 2.74 9.73 12.29
N PRO A 162 4.05 9.45 12.16
CA PRO A 162 4.75 8.58 13.08
C PRO A 162 4.87 9.23 14.46
N SER A 163 5.11 8.42 15.48
CA SER A 163 5.36 8.92 16.83
C SER A 163 6.72 9.60 16.92
N SER A 164 6.75 10.76 17.55
CA SER A 164 7.97 11.46 17.97
C SER A 164 8.36 11.15 19.42
N VAL A 165 7.62 10.29 20.12
CA VAL A 165 7.78 10.01 21.55
C VAL A 165 8.24 8.57 21.76
N ALA A 166 9.41 8.39 22.38
CA ALA A 166 10.03 7.08 22.61
C ALA A 166 9.14 6.12 23.42
N ALA A 167 8.36 6.63 24.38
CA ALA A 167 7.45 5.82 25.21
C ALA A 167 6.24 5.23 24.44
N SER A 168 5.98 5.72 23.22
CA SER A 168 4.91 5.21 22.36
C SER A 168 5.41 5.13 20.92
N PRO A 169 6.36 4.23 20.62
CA PRO A 169 7.00 4.17 19.32
C PRO A 169 6.00 3.77 18.22
N THR A 170 6.29 4.16 16.98
CA THR A 170 5.59 3.62 15.81
C THR A 170 5.92 2.14 15.68
N ARG A 171 4.90 1.28 15.63
CA ARG A 171 5.03 -0.20 15.53
C ARG A 171 4.64 -0.75 14.18
N GLY A 172 4.11 0.09 13.30
CA GLY A 172 3.74 -0.33 11.96
C GLY A 172 3.62 0.83 11.00
N VAL A 173 3.86 0.55 9.73
CA VAL A 173 3.62 1.45 8.60
C VAL A 173 2.61 0.79 7.70
N ARG A 174 1.61 1.54 7.25
CA ARG A 174 0.65 1.11 6.24
C ARG A 174 0.73 2.05 5.06
N LEU A 175 0.83 1.44 3.90
CA LEU A 175 0.86 2.09 2.61
C LEU A 175 -0.35 1.62 1.81
N ALA A 176 -1.34 2.48 1.67
CA ALA A 176 -2.51 2.25 0.82
C ALA A 176 -2.36 3.05 -0.47
N PHE A 177 -2.60 2.43 -1.62
CA PHE A 177 -2.44 3.10 -2.91
C PHE A 177 -3.34 2.50 -3.99
N ASP A 178 -3.65 3.30 -4.99
CA ASP A 178 -4.38 2.86 -6.18
C ASP A 178 -3.37 2.63 -7.30
N TYR A 179 -3.36 1.43 -7.87
CA TYR A 179 -2.46 1.04 -8.97
C TYR A 179 -3.29 0.48 -10.11
N GLN A 180 -3.21 1.13 -11.27
CA GLN A 180 -3.96 0.75 -12.47
C GLN A 180 -5.48 0.60 -12.23
N GLY A 181 -6.06 1.47 -11.39
CA GLY A 181 -7.49 1.44 -11.05
C GLY A 181 -7.88 0.48 -9.91
N SER A 182 -6.94 -0.33 -9.40
CA SER A 182 -7.18 -1.28 -8.32
C SER A 182 -6.56 -0.81 -7.00
N PRO A 183 -7.26 -0.93 -5.86
CA PRO A 183 -6.74 -0.53 -4.56
C PRO A 183 -5.85 -1.63 -3.94
N TYR A 184 -4.70 -1.24 -3.40
CA TYR A 184 -3.75 -2.09 -2.71
C TYR A 184 -3.40 -1.54 -1.33
N VAL A 185 -3.12 -2.43 -0.39
CA VAL A 185 -2.68 -2.08 0.96
C VAL A 185 -1.53 -2.98 1.37
N CYS A 186 -0.39 -2.38 1.66
CA CYS A 186 0.76 -3.06 2.24
C CYS A 186 0.94 -2.58 3.69
N THR A 187 1.00 -3.53 4.62
CA THR A 187 1.14 -3.25 6.06
C THR A 187 2.41 -3.91 6.56
N PHE A 188 3.29 -3.11 7.15
CA PHE A 188 4.61 -3.51 7.63
C PHE A 188 4.65 -3.40 9.15
N ASN A 189 5.11 -4.45 9.81
CA ASN A 189 5.42 -4.38 11.23
C ASN A 189 6.83 -3.81 11.39
N LEU A 190 7.02 -2.96 12.40
CA LEU A 190 8.35 -2.46 12.75
C LEU A 190 8.85 -3.19 13.98
N ALA A 191 10.14 -3.50 13.99
CA ALA A 191 10.81 -4.03 15.16
C ALA A 191 10.67 -3.08 16.36
N ASP A 192 10.75 -3.64 17.57
CA ASP A 192 10.85 -2.81 18.76
C ASP A 192 12.23 -2.14 18.80
N LEU A 193 12.25 -0.81 18.78
CA LEU A 193 13.48 -0.01 18.76
C LEU A 193 13.78 0.63 20.10
N THR A 194 13.01 0.32 21.14
CA THR A 194 13.31 0.81 22.49
C THR A 194 14.61 0.17 22.99
N PRO A 195 15.54 0.95 23.57
CA PRO A 195 16.79 0.45 24.13
C PRO A 195 16.59 -0.43 25.36
#